data_AF-A0A0D2LXY9-F1
#
_entry.id   AF-A0A0D2LXY9-F1
#
_cell.length_a   1.000
_cell.length_b   1.000
_cell.length_c   1.000
_cell.angle_alpha   90.00
_cell.angle_beta   90.00
_cell.angle_gamma   90.00
#
_symmetry.space_group_name_H-M   'P 1'
#
loop_
_entity.id
_entity.type
_entity.pdbx_description
1 polymer ?
#
loop_
_entity_poly.entity_id
_entity_poly.type
_entity_poly.pdbx_seq_one_letter_code
_entity_poly.pdbx_strand_id
1 'polypeptide(L)'
;MADTCNGVSANCTADVFKPSTTVCRTSAGVCDTEETCSGDAAGCPTDSFKAATTVCRPSAGPCDMADTCNGVSANCTADAFQPSTTVCRASAGVCDTEETCSGDAAACPTDAFKAATTVCRAADGPCDADDLCPGDGANCTADALKPSGTTCRDAAGPCDEVEACTGVSKLCPADLKKPATAVCRGNKDKCDLEELCSGASDSCPEDIVREHGYTYKCGTTIFTCGVYPSELTVNGGNAYTLGGCTLGTASYNPKNPAGSTPVKLDYPACLTQCINSICPNNKGLSNMGFFDCEAATGSWKCIDKIDSASSVALPYCPTTKYPSWSGLGSSGVVIG
;
A
#
# COMPACT_ATOMS: atom_id res chain seq x y z
N MET A 1 -74.58 65.05 8.76
CA MET A 1 -74.78 66.33 9.48
C MET A 1 -76.14 66.28 10.14
N ALA A 2 -76.35 66.91 11.29
CA ALA A 2 -77.67 66.89 11.94
C ALA A 2 -78.74 67.59 11.09
N ASP A 3 -79.96 67.07 11.14
CA ASP A 3 -81.14 67.64 10.49
C ASP A 3 -81.27 69.15 10.72
N THR A 4 -81.42 69.91 9.64
CA THR A 4 -81.73 71.33 9.71
C THR A 4 -83.24 71.52 9.70
N CYS A 5 -83.82 71.67 10.89
CA CYS A 5 -85.25 71.93 11.05
C CYS A 5 -85.51 73.45 11.03
N ASN A 6 -86.17 73.95 9.98
CA ASN A 6 -86.50 75.38 9.85
C ASN A 6 -87.78 75.79 10.62
N GLY A 7 -88.41 74.86 11.33
CA GLY A 7 -89.61 75.09 12.13
C GLY A 7 -90.92 75.23 11.36
N VAL A 8 -90.95 74.95 10.04
CA VAL A 8 -92.13 75.17 9.18
C VAL A 8 -92.82 73.85 8.74
N SER A 9 -92.14 72.71 8.83
CA SER A 9 -92.71 71.38 8.54
C SER A 9 -92.50 70.40 9.69
N ALA A 10 -93.44 69.44 9.85
CA ALA A 10 -93.36 68.38 10.85
C ALA A 10 -92.22 67.36 10.60
N ASN A 11 -91.66 67.36 9.39
CA ASN A 11 -90.50 66.54 9.00
C ASN A 11 -89.32 67.48 8.71
N CYS A 12 -88.16 67.23 9.33
CA CYS A 12 -86.92 67.93 9.01
C CYS A 12 -86.36 67.43 7.65
N THR A 13 -85.47 68.20 7.03
CA THR A 13 -84.81 67.79 5.78
C THR A 13 -83.98 66.53 6.04
N ALA A 14 -84.10 65.49 5.20
CA ALA A 14 -83.40 64.22 5.40
C ALA A 14 -81.90 64.38 5.69
N ASP A 15 -81.36 63.49 6.53
CA ASP A 15 -79.94 63.44 6.88
C ASP A 15 -79.04 63.53 5.63
N VAL A 16 -78.10 64.48 5.66
CA VAL A 16 -77.05 64.58 4.64
C VAL A 16 -75.84 63.78 5.11
N PHE A 17 -75.62 62.62 4.50
CA PHE A 17 -74.46 61.75 4.73
C PHE A 17 -73.25 62.18 3.88
N LYS A 18 -72.05 61.83 4.35
CA LYS A 18 -70.82 62.06 3.57
C LYS A 18 -70.82 61.14 2.34
N PRO A 19 -70.26 61.57 1.18
CA PRO A 19 -70.17 60.74 -0.03
C PRO A 19 -69.48 59.41 0.22
N SER A 20 -69.84 58.39 -0.57
CA SER A 20 -69.30 57.03 -0.40
C SER A 20 -67.80 56.87 -0.67
N THR A 21 -67.17 57.92 -1.18
CA THR A 21 -65.72 58.04 -1.38
C THR A 21 -64.99 58.64 -0.18
N THR A 22 -65.72 59.04 0.87
CA THR A 22 -65.11 59.68 2.05
C THR A 22 -64.58 58.61 3.00
N VAL A 23 -63.27 58.58 3.21
CA VAL A 23 -62.65 57.74 4.25
C VAL A 23 -63.19 58.14 5.62
N CYS A 24 -63.84 57.20 6.30
CA CYS A 24 -64.35 57.39 7.65
C CYS A 24 -63.51 56.66 8.71
N ARG A 25 -62.71 55.68 8.29
CA ARG A 25 -61.70 55.02 9.12
C ARG A 25 -60.48 54.70 8.25
N THR A 26 -59.34 55.25 8.62
CA THR A 26 -58.06 54.98 7.94
C THR A 26 -57.54 53.60 8.35
N SER A 27 -56.83 52.94 7.44
CA SER A 27 -56.12 51.68 7.73
C SER A 27 -55.16 51.85 8.92
N ALA A 28 -55.29 50.97 9.92
CA ALA A 28 -54.50 50.94 11.14
C ALA A 28 -53.23 50.07 11.03
N GLY A 29 -53.01 49.39 9.89
CA GLY A 29 -51.85 48.54 9.65
C GLY A 29 -51.86 47.88 8.28
N VAL A 30 -50.77 47.21 7.92
CA VAL A 30 -50.58 46.61 6.57
C VAL A 30 -51.68 45.60 6.18
N CYS A 31 -52.35 45.00 7.16
CA CYS A 31 -53.43 44.03 7.01
C CYS A 31 -54.83 44.62 7.22
N ASP A 32 -54.93 45.92 7.47
CA ASP A 32 -56.22 46.60 7.64
C ASP A 32 -56.68 47.24 6.34
N THR A 33 -57.98 47.16 6.07
CA THR A 33 -58.60 47.83 4.93
C THR A 33 -59.07 49.20 5.37
N GLU A 34 -59.01 50.18 4.47
CA GLU A 34 -59.59 51.49 4.71
C GLU A 34 -61.10 51.45 4.43
N GLU A 35 -61.92 51.93 5.36
CA GLU A 35 -63.37 52.03 5.16
C GLU A 35 -63.77 53.44 4.74
N THR A 36 -64.55 53.48 3.68
CA THR A 36 -65.24 54.68 3.22
C THR A 36 -66.69 54.66 3.69
N CYS A 37 -67.28 55.84 3.86
CA CYS A 37 -68.70 55.99 4.15
C CYS A 37 -69.53 55.18 3.12
N SER A 38 -70.68 54.66 3.52
CA SER A 38 -71.61 54.03 2.57
C SER A 38 -72.38 55.07 1.73
N GLY A 39 -72.46 56.31 2.23
CA GLY A 39 -73.26 57.38 1.63
C GLY A 39 -74.71 57.41 2.12
N ASP A 40 -75.12 56.46 2.97
CA ASP A 40 -76.50 56.29 3.44
C ASP A 40 -76.62 55.99 4.96
N ALA A 41 -75.50 55.93 5.70
CA ALA A 41 -75.47 55.67 7.13
C ALA A 41 -74.60 56.68 7.90
N ALA A 42 -74.96 56.93 9.16
CA ALA A 42 -74.27 57.88 10.03
C ALA A 42 -72.90 57.35 10.53
N GLY A 43 -72.77 56.03 10.68
CA GLY A 43 -71.53 55.36 11.10
C GLY A 43 -70.67 54.93 9.93
N CYS A 44 -69.38 54.72 10.19
CA CYS A 44 -68.50 54.01 9.26
C CYS A 44 -68.92 52.53 9.20
N PRO A 45 -68.71 51.82 8.06
CA PRO A 45 -68.86 50.37 8.00
C PRO A 45 -68.06 49.66 9.10
N THR A 46 -68.41 48.39 9.37
CA THR A 46 -67.66 47.56 10.31
C THR A 46 -66.21 47.39 9.86
N ASP A 47 -65.31 47.33 10.84
CA ASP A 47 -63.89 47.05 10.65
C ASP A 47 -63.65 45.82 9.74
N SER A 48 -62.86 46.00 8.68
CA SER A 48 -62.59 44.96 7.70
C SER A 48 -61.09 44.73 7.47
N PHE A 49 -60.66 43.48 7.60
CA PHE A 49 -59.26 43.10 7.43
C PHE A 49 -59.02 42.41 6.09
N LYS A 50 -57.79 42.55 5.58
CA LYS A 50 -57.35 41.85 4.37
C LYS A 50 -57.38 40.33 4.58
N ALA A 51 -57.60 39.58 3.50
CA ALA A 51 -57.74 38.13 3.54
C ALA A 51 -56.51 37.44 4.15
N ALA A 52 -56.73 36.26 4.75
CA ALA A 52 -55.68 35.50 5.45
C ALA A 52 -54.50 35.02 4.57
N THR A 53 -54.61 35.18 3.25
CA THR A 53 -53.56 34.84 2.27
C THR A 53 -52.85 36.07 1.72
N THR A 54 -53.22 37.27 2.16
CA THR A 54 -52.55 38.51 1.74
C THR A 54 -51.17 38.58 2.38
N VAL A 55 -50.13 38.50 1.55
CA VAL A 55 -48.75 38.69 2.00
C VAL A 55 -48.58 40.13 2.49
N CYS A 56 -48.21 40.29 3.75
CA CYS A 56 -47.95 41.59 4.38
C CYS A 56 -46.46 41.84 4.62
N ARG A 57 -45.64 40.78 4.61
CA ARG A 57 -44.19 40.87 4.51
C ARG A 57 -43.68 39.80 3.55
N PRO A 58 -43.00 40.16 2.44
CA PRO A 58 -42.40 39.17 1.55
C PRO A 58 -41.18 38.54 2.22
N SER A 59 -40.92 37.27 1.90
CA SER A 59 -39.70 36.56 2.31
C SER A 59 -38.43 37.33 1.93
N ALA A 60 -37.50 37.44 2.88
CA ALA A 60 -36.22 38.12 2.76
C ALA A 60 -35.05 37.20 2.36
N GLY A 61 -35.29 35.89 2.22
CA GLY A 61 -34.26 34.92 1.86
C GLY A 61 -34.79 33.48 1.80
N PRO A 62 -33.96 32.51 1.38
CA PRO A 62 -34.39 31.13 1.18
C PRO A 62 -34.87 30.45 2.48
N CYS A 63 -34.46 30.96 3.64
CA CYS A 63 -34.85 30.44 4.95
C CYS A 63 -35.95 31.25 5.64
N ASP A 64 -36.52 32.23 4.94
CA ASP A 64 -37.59 33.07 5.46
C ASP A 64 -38.94 32.71 4.83
N MET A 65 -39.98 32.59 5.64
CA MET A 65 -41.35 32.44 5.14
C MET A 65 -41.93 33.82 4.86
N ALA A 66 -42.85 33.93 3.90
CA ALA A 66 -43.59 35.18 3.75
C ALA A 66 -44.68 35.25 4.83
N ASP A 67 -44.78 36.39 5.53
CA ASP A 67 -45.83 36.59 6.52
C ASP A 67 -47.13 37.00 5.82
N THR A 68 -48.24 36.42 6.26
CA THR A 68 -49.57 36.71 5.73
C THR A 68 -50.45 37.34 6.79
N CYS A 69 -51.41 38.15 6.36
CA CYS A 69 -52.48 38.58 7.23
C CYS A 69 -53.23 37.37 7.78
N ASN A 70 -53.89 37.50 8.93
CA ASN A 70 -54.70 36.40 9.50
C ASN A 70 -56.20 36.56 9.21
N GLY A 71 -56.61 37.63 8.51
CA GLY A 71 -58.02 37.93 8.22
C GLY A 71 -58.81 38.56 9.36
N VAL A 72 -58.18 38.81 10.53
CA VAL A 72 -58.88 39.28 11.74
C VAL A 72 -58.12 40.37 12.52
N SER A 73 -56.97 40.83 12.03
CA SER A 73 -56.09 41.79 12.68
C SER A 73 -55.49 42.77 11.67
N ALA A 74 -55.29 44.01 12.10
CA ALA A 74 -54.62 45.06 11.33
C ALA A 74 -53.11 44.80 11.12
N ASN A 75 -52.50 44.02 12.02
CA ASN A 75 -51.09 43.67 12.00
C ASN A 75 -50.83 42.37 11.22
N CYS A 76 -49.67 42.31 10.58
CA CYS A 76 -49.13 41.09 9.99
C CYS A 76 -48.89 40.00 11.05
N THR A 77 -48.82 38.72 10.66
CA THR A 77 -48.36 37.67 11.57
C THR A 77 -46.94 37.92 12.05
N ALA A 78 -46.56 37.28 13.15
CA ALA A 78 -45.17 37.32 13.61
C ALA A 78 -44.27 36.64 12.58
N ASP A 79 -43.05 37.17 12.46
CA ASP A 79 -42.03 36.70 11.54
C ASP A 79 -41.71 35.22 11.78
N ALA A 80 -41.73 34.42 10.71
CA ALA A 80 -41.53 32.97 10.76
C ALA A 80 -40.43 32.51 9.80
N PHE A 81 -39.53 31.67 10.30
CA PHE A 81 -38.43 31.09 9.52
C PHE A 81 -38.73 29.64 9.14
N GLN A 82 -38.11 29.20 8.05
CA GLN A 82 -38.10 27.79 7.64
C GLN A 82 -37.48 26.92 8.75
N PRO A 83 -37.97 25.69 8.97
CA PRO A 83 -37.40 24.75 9.93
C PRO A 83 -35.91 24.50 9.73
N SER A 84 -35.20 24.11 10.79
CA SER A 84 -33.76 23.85 10.72
C SER A 84 -33.35 22.63 9.87
N THR A 85 -34.34 21.89 9.39
CA THR A 85 -34.18 20.74 8.47
C THR A 85 -34.40 21.12 7.01
N THR A 86 -34.83 22.36 6.73
CA THR A 86 -35.06 22.82 5.37
C THR A 86 -33.73 23.11 4.71
N VAL A 87 -33.43 22.36 3.66
CA VAL A 87 -32.28 22.61 2.79
C VAL A 87 -32.49 23.93 2.06
N CYS A 88 -31.56 24.86 2.22
CA CYS A 88 -31.55 26.14 1.52
C CYS A 88 -30.51 26.21 0.41
N ARG A 89 -29.48 25.36 0.46
CA ARG A 89 -28.55 25.15 -0.64
C ARG A 89 -28.12 23.69 -0.69
N ALA A 90 -28.39 23.04 -1.82
CA ALA A 90 -27.92 21.68 -2.07
C ALA A 90 -26.40 21.65 -2.27
N SER A 91 -25.79 20.52 -1.94
CA SER A 91 -24.39 20.23 -2.24
C SER A 91 -24.13 20.28 -3.76
N ALA A 92 -23.07 20.98 -4.16
CA ALA A 92 -22.63 21.17 -5.54
C ALA A 92 -21.58 20.14 -5.99
N GLY A 93 -21.13 19.25 -5.10
CA GLY A 93 -20.13 18.23 -5.42
C GLY A 93 -19.77 17.34 -4.23
N VAL A 94 -18.97 16.30 -4.49
CA VAL A 94 -18.64 15.27 -3.48
C VAL A 94 -17.93 15.82 -2.23
N CYS A 95 -17.29 16.98 -2.33
CA CYS A 95 -16.59 17.66 -1.25
C CYS A 95 -17.36 18.82 -0.63
N ASP A 96 -18.56 19.08 -1.13
CA ASP A 96 -19.43 20.15 -0.66
C ASP A 96 -20.47 19.61 0.33
N THR A 97 -20.73 20.35 1.40
CA THR A 97 -21.85 20.04 2.29
C THR A 97 -23.11 20.76 1.84
N GLU A 98 -24.25 20.19 2.17
CA GLU A 98 -25.53 20.85 1.99
C GLU A 98 -25.79 21.76 3.20
N GLU A 99 -26.28 22.97 2.98
CA GLU A 99 -26.69 23.85 4.07
C GLU A 99 -28.19 23.80 4.27
N THR A 100 -28.54 23.63 5.54
CA THR A 100 -29.90 23.74 6.04
C THR A 100 -30.08 25.07 6.75
N CYS A 101 -31.30 25.59 6.71
CA CYS A 101 -31.68 26.75 7.50
C CYS A 101 -31.37 26.54 8.98
N SER A 102 -31.14 27.62 9.71
CA SER A 102 -30.92 27.55 11.17
C SER A 102 -32.22 27.44 11.96
N GLY A 103 -33.35 27.85 11.37
CA GLY A 103 -34.63 27.98 12.06
C GLY A 103 -34.89 29.36 12.67
N ASP A 104 -33.92 30.29 12.55
CA ASP A 104 -33.97 31.61 13.19
C ASP A 104 -33.39 32.76 12.34
N ALA A 105 -32.99 32.48 11.09
CA ALA A 105 -32.42 33.47 10.18
C ALA A 105 -33.00 33.33 8.77
N ALA A 106 -33.16 34.47 8.10
CA ALA A 106 -33.69 34.54 6.73
C ALA A 106 -32.72 34.02 5.66
N ALA A 107 -31.42 34.21 5.89
CA ALA A 107 -30.37 33.79 4.97
C ALA A 107 -30.01 32.31 5.21
N CYS A 108 -29.61 31.63 4.13
CA CYS A 108 -28.94 30.34 4.25
C CYS A 108 -27.57 30.55 4.91
N PRO A 109 -27.06 29.61 5.72
CA PRO A 109 -25.68 29.64 6.18
C PRO A 109 -24.68 29.75 5.03
N THR A 110 -23.48 30.25 5.32
CA THR A 110 -22.38 30.29 4.34
C THR A 110 -21.96 28.88 3.96
N ASP A 111 -21.55 28.69 2.71
CA ASP A 111 -21.05 27.42 2.19
C ASP A 111 -20.02 26.77 3.12
N ALA A 112 -20.24 25.50 3.40
CA ALA A 112 -19.33 24.65 4.14
C ALA A 112 -18.82 23.50 3.27
N PHE A 113 -17.54 23.17 3.44
CA PHE A 113 -16.86 22.12 2.68
C PHE A 113 -16.38 21.01 3.62
N LYS A 114 -16.29 19.79 3.08
CA LYS A 114 -15.68 18.66 3.79
C LYS A 114 -14.20 18.93 4.05
N ALA A 115 -13.68 18.44 5.17
CA ALA A 115 -12.29 18.66 5.57
C ALA A 115 -11.29 18.13 4.52
N ALA A 116 -10.10 18.74 4.45
CA ALA A 116 -9.07 18.42 3.46
C ALA A 116 -8.46 17.00 3.57
N THR A 117 -8.83 16.24 4.61
CA THR A 117 -8.46 14.84 4.81
C THR A 117 -9.52 13.86 4.32
N THR A 118 -10.64 14.36 3.81
CA THR A 118 -11.74 13.52 3.34
C THR A 118 -11.40 12.95 1.97
N VAL A 119 -11.28 11.63 1.89
CA VAL A 119 -11.15 10.93 0.60
C VAL A 119 -12.44 11.07 -0.17
N CYS A 120 -12.37 11.66 -1.36
CA CYS A 120 -13.52 11.90 -2.23
C CYS A 120 -13.47 11.06 -3.51
N ARG A 121 -12.29 10.55 -3.86
CA ARG A 121 -12.10 9.45 -4.81
C ARG A 121 -11.03 8.52 -4.26
N ALA A 122 -11.37 7.24 -4.12
CA ALA A 122 -10.41 6.22 -3.73
C ALA A 122 -9.43 5.92 -4.89
N ALA A 123 -8.22 5.52 -4.53
CA ALA A 123 -7.20 5.05 -5.46
C ALA A 123 -7.70 3.87 -6.32
N ASP A 124 -7.45 3.95 -7.62
CA ASP A 124 -7.79 2.97 -8.65
C ASP A 124 -6.53 2.24 -9.15
N GLY A 125 -5.75 1.70 -8.20
CA GLY A 125 -4.55 0.94 -8.48
C GLY A 125 -3.44 1.16 -7.45
N PRO A 126 -2.40 0.31 -7.45
CA PRO A 126 -1.34 0.39 -6.45
C PRO A 126 -0.47 1.65 -6.60
N CYS A 127 -0.45 2.27 -7.79
CA CYS A 127 0.26 3.52 -8.08
C CYS A 127 -0.65 4.75 -8.19
N ASP A 128 -1.93 4.59 -7.92
CA ASP A 128 -2.87 5.70 -7.84
C ASP A 128 -2.92 6.22 -6.39
N ALA A 129 -3.01 7.54 -6.22
CA ALA A 129 -3.27 8.11 -4.90
C ALA A 129 -4.78 8.29 -4.71
N ASP A 130 -5.22 8.34 -3.45
CA ASP A 130 -6.55 8.84 -3.13
C ASP A 130 -6.62 10.34 -3.46
N ASP A 131 -7.72 10.79 -4.06
CA ASP A 131 -7.99 12.23 -4.14
C ASP A 131 -8.72 12.67 -2.89
N LEU A 132 -8.28 13.80 -2.38
CA LEU A 132 -8.83 14.41 -1.17
C LEU A 132 -9.68 15.62 -1.55
N CYS A 133 -10.62 15.94 -0.68
CA CYS A 133 -11.25 17.26 -0.73
C CYS A 133 -10.20 18.35 -0.47
N PRO A 134 -10.33 19.54 -1.08
CA PRO A 134 -9.38 20.62 -0.85
C PRO A 134 -9.63 21.36 0.48
N GLY A 135 -10.83 21.21 1.07
CA GLY A 135 -11.24 21.89 2.30
C GLY A 135 -11.93 23.24 2.07
N ASP A 136 -11.95 23.72 0.83
CA ASP A 136 -12.46 25.04 0.43
C ASP A 136 -13.18 25.02 -0.94
N GLY A 137 -13.53 23.83 -1.44
CA GLY A 137 -14.12 23.66 -2.76
C GLY A 137 -14.96 22.40 -2.89
N ALA A 138 -15.88 22.43 -3.85
CA ALA A 138 -16.92 21.41 -3.99
C ALA A 138 -16.47 20.07 -4.60
N ASN A 139 -15.33 20.07 -5.29
CA ASN A 139 -14.82 18.90 -6.03
C ASN A 139 -13.53 18.38 -5.40
N CYS A 140 -13.19 17.14 -5.72
CA CYS A 140 -11.89 16.56 -5.42
C CYS A 140 -10.75 17.41 -5.99
N THR A 141 -9.57 17.30 -5.36
CA THR A 141 -8.31 17.65 -6.03
C THR A 141 -8.15 16.86 -7.33
N ALA A 142 -7.29 17.36 -8.22
CA ALA A 142 -6.98 16.65 -9.45
C ALA A 142 -6.43 15.25 -9.16
N ASP A 143 -6.79 14.30 -10.02
CA ASP A 143 -6.37 12.90 -9.98
C ASP A 143 -4.85 12.79 -9.92
N ALA A 144 -4.34 12.29 -8.79
CA ALA A 144 -2.92 12.24 -8.51
C ALA A 144 -2.39 10.80 -8.53
N LEU A 145 -1.23 10.63 -9.18
CA LEU A 145 -0.47 9.39 -9.09
C LEU A 145 0.45 9.43 -7.86
N LYS A 146 0.77 8.25 -7.32
CA LYS A 146 1.84 8.12 -6.33
C LYS A 146 3.18 8.57 -6.92
N PRO A 147 4.09 9.13 -6.11
CA PRO A 147 5.41 9.56 -6.58
C PRO A 147 6.19 8.44 -7.28
N SER A 148 6.99 8.83 -8.26
CA SER A 148 7.95 7.92 -8.89
C SER A 148 8.89 7.31 -7.84
N GLY A 149 9.12 6.00 -7.91
CA GLY A 149 9.91 5.27 -6.90
C GLY A 149 9.09 4.73 -5.73
N THR A 150 7.79 5.01 -5.63
CA THR A 150 6.93 4.39 -4.61
C THR A 150 6.76 2.90 -4.93
N THR A 151 7.16 2.00 -4.03
CA THR A 151 6.96 0.55 -4.21
C THR A 151 5.48 0.22 -4.39
N CYS A 152 5.15 -0.46 -5.48
CA CYS A 152 3.78 -0.91 -5.80
C CYS A 152 3.63 -2.42 -5.78
N ARG A 153 4.73 -3.16 -5.86
CA ARG A 153 4.77 -4.59 -5.63
C ARG A 153 6.11 -4.93 -4.99
N ASP A 154 6.06 -5.65 -3.88
CA ASP A 154 7.25 -6.19 -3.24
C ASP A 154 7.78 -7.39 -4.02
N ALA A 155 9.08 -7.65 -3.88
CA ALA A 155 9.69 -8.86 -4.42
C ALA A 155 9.16 -10.10 -3.68
N ALA A 156 8.66 -11.08 -4.44
CA ALA A 156 8.15 -12.36 -3.96
C ALA A 156 9.27 -13.37 -3.64
N GLY A 157 10.52 -13.08 -4.02
CA GLY A 157 11.67 -13.94 -3.74
C GLY A 157 13.01 -13.32 -4.13
N PRO A 158 14.13 -14.02 -3.90
CA PRO A 158 15.48 -13.49 -4.15
C PRO A 158 15.78 -13.23 -5.63
N CYS A 159 15.04 -13.86 -6.54
CA CYS A 159 15.15 -13.69 -7.99
C CYS A 159 14.07 -12.78 -8.58
N ASP A 160 13.30 -12.12 -7.74
CA ASP A 160 12.27 -11.17 -8.15
C ASP A 160 12.75 -9.73 -7.96
N GLU A 161 12.41 -8.83 -8.88
CA GLU A 161 12.63 -7.40 -8.67
C GLU A 161 11.48 -6.79 -7.86
N VAL A 162 11.76 -5.64 -7.25
CA VAL A 162 10.73 -4.79 -6.65
C VAL A 162 10.27 -3.81 -7.71
N GLU A 163 8.98 -3.72 -8.00
CA GLU A 163 8.45 -2.69 -8.88
C GLU A 163 8.01 -1.47 -8.09
N ALA A 164 8.40 -0.33 -8.65
CA ALA A 164 8.01 0.97 -8.17
C ALA A 164 7.19 1.70 -9.22
N CYS A 165 6.27 2.53 -8.74
CA CYS A 165 5.51 3.44 -9.56
C CYS A 165 6.45 4.31 -10.39
N THR A 166 6.08 4.51 -11.65
CA THR A 166 6.83 5.36 -12.57
C THR A 166 6.47 6.84 -12.41
N GLY A 167 5.33 7.13 -11.78
CA GLY A 167 4.73 8.46 -11.72
C GLY A 167 3.95 8.85 -12.97
N VAL A 168 3.72 7.91 -13.90
CA VAL A 168 2.96 8.15 -15.14
C VAL A 168 1.80 7.17 -15.37
N SER A 169 1.62 6.18 -14.51
CA SER A 169 0.57 5.15 -14.58
C SER A 169 0.00 4.83 -13.20
N LYS A 170 -1.31 4.55 -13.15
CA LYS A 170 -2.03 4.03 -11.96
C LYS A 170 -1.70 2.57 -11.64
N LEU A 171 -1.31 1.83 -12.67
CA LEU A 171 -0.87 0.45 -12.57
C LEU A 171 0.63 0.39 -12.25
N CYS A 172 0.99 -0.62 -11.46
CA CYS A 172 2.38 -1.01 -11.28
C CYS A 172 2.97 -1.45 -12.64
N PRO A 173 4.27 -1.23 -12.90
CA PRO A 173 4.95 -1.82 -14.05
C PRO A 173 4.76 -3.34 -14.13
N ALA A 174 5.06 -3.90 -15.30
CA ALA A 174 5.08 -5.35 -15.46
C ALA A 174 6.08 -5.97 -14.47
N ASP A 175 5.71 -7.14 -13.95
CA ASP A 175 6.55 -7.93 -13.06
C ASP A 175 7.86 -8.33 -13.76
N LEU A 176 8.99 -7.95 -13.18
CA LEU A 176 10.33 -8.22 -13.68
C LEU A 176 11.08 -9.18 -12.77
N LYS A 177 11.73 -10.17 -13.40
CA LYS A 177 12.66 -11.07 -12.70
C LYS A 177 14.08 -10.54 -12.81
N LYS A 178 14.89 -10.82 -11.80
CA LYS A 178 16.33 -10.56 -11.83
C LYS A 178 16.94 -11.28 -13.03
N PRO A 179 17.95 -10.70 -13.71
CA PRO A 179 18.54 -11.32 -14.89
C PRO A 179 19.14 -12.69 -14.56
N ALA A 180 19.30 -13.54 -15.58
CA ALA A 180 19.81 -14.90 -15.42
C ALA A 180 21.28 -14.99 -14.90
N THR A 181 21.91 -13.85 -14.66
CA THR A 181 23.26 -13.69 -14.11
C THR A 181 23.26 -13.18 -12.67
N ALA A 182 22.08 -12.84 -12.12
CA ALA A 182 21.97 -12.37 -10.75
C ALA A 182 22.14 -13.54 -9.79
N VAL A 183 23.04 -13.37 -8.83
CA VAL A 183 23.27 -14.32 -7.75
C VAL A 183 22.12 -14.24 -6.75
N CYS A 184 21.42 -15.34 -6.54
CA CYS A 184 20.34 -15.42 -5.55
C CYS A 184 20.72 -16.18 -4.28
N ARG A 185 21.71 -17.06 -4.39
CA ARG A 185 22.36 -17.71 -3.25
C ARG A 185 23.85 -17.79 -3.56
N GLY A 186 24.64 -17.16 -2.68
CA GLY A 186 26.09 -17.17 -2.78
C GLY A 186 26.66 -18.46 -2.21
N ASN A 187 27.86 -18.82 -2.68
CA ASN A 187 28.58 -19.98 -2.13
C ASN A 187 28.84 -19.82 -0.62
N LYS A 188 28.55 -20.86 0.16
CA LYS A 188 28.91 -20.95 1.58
C LYS A 188 30.36 -21.37 1.79
N ASP A 189 30.88 -22.22 0.91
CA ASP A 189 32.26 -22.70 0.93
C ASP A 189 32.76 -23.06 -0.49
N LYS A 190 33.89 -23.77 -0.58
CA LYS A 190 34.50 -24.15 -1.87
C LYS A 190 33.82 -25.36 -2.53
N CYS A 191 33.02 -26.12 -1.79
CA CYS A 191 32.20 -27.23 -2.27
C CYS A 191 30.80 -26.81 -2.66
N ASP A 192 30.36 -25.65 -2.20
CA ASP A 192 29.14 -25.00 -2.63
C ASP A 192 29.35 -24.27 -3.97
N LEU A 193 28.38 -24.36 -4.88
CA LEU A 193 28.34 -23.48 -6.04
C LEU A 193 27.50 -22.24 -5.73
N GLU A 194 27.51 -21.31 -6.67
CA GLU A 194 26.67 -20.13 -6.59
C GLU A 194 25.43 -20.37 -7.46
N GLU A 195 24.25 -20.11 -6.92
CA GLU A 195 23.01 -20.20 -7.68
C GLU A 195 22.67 -18.85 -8.30
N LEU A 196 22.45 -18.91 -9.61
CA LEU A 196 22.00 -17.79 -10.40
C LEU A 196 20.50 -17.90 -10.65
N CYS A 197 19.84 -16.75 -10.72
CA CYS A 197 18.47 -16.67 -11.18
C CYS A 197 18.34 -17.21 -12.61
N SER A 198 17.13 -17.64 -12.97
CA SER A 198 16.83 -18.08 -14.35
C SER A 198 16.41 -16.95 -15.27
N GLY A 199 16.09 -15.77 -14.73
CA GLY A 199 15.39 -14.71 -15.46
C GLY A 199 13.89 -14.94 -15.64
N ALA A 200 13.33 -16.00 -15.04
CA ALA A 200 11.92 -16.37 -15.22
C ALA A 200 11.19 -16.79 -13.94
N SER A 201 11.88 -16.92 -12.81
CA SER A 201 11.30 -17.36 -11.53
C SER A 201 11.68 -16.41 -10.40
N ASP A 202 10.76 -16.25 -9.44
CA ASP A 202 10.94 -15.47 -8.21
C ASP A 202 11.91 -16.17 -7.26
N SER A 203 11.99 -17.50 -7.37
CA SER A 203 12.77 -18.35 -6.50
C SER A 203 14.16 -18.61 -7.07
N CYS A 204 15.11 -18.74 -6.16
CA CYS A 204 16.42 -19.29 -6.49
C CYS A 204 16.27 -20.79 -6.83
N PRO A 205 17.04 -21.34 -7.79
CA PRO A 205 17.05 -22.77 -8.01
C PRO A 205 17.49 -23.55 -6.76
N GLU A 206 17.32 -24.87 -6.80
CA GLU A 206 17.78 -25.75 -5.73
C GLU A 206 19.29 -25.60 -5.51
N ASP A 207 19.72 -25.89 -4.27
CA ASP A 207 21.12 -25.83 -3.85
C ASP A 207 21.94 -26.77 -4.73
N ILE A 208 22.91 -26.23 -5.46
CA ILE A 208 23.82 -27.01 -6.28
C ILE A 208 25.19 -27.06 -5.62
N VAL A 209 25.59 -28.27 -5.24
CA VAL A 209 26.94 -28.52 -4.73
C VAL A 209 27.85 -28.98 -5.87
N ARG A 210 29.15 -28.73 -5.73
CA ARG A 210 30.16 -29.37 -6.59
C ARG A 210 30.03 -30.88 -6.49
N GLU A 211 30.33 -31.55 -7.60
CA GLU A 211 30.27 -33.01 -7.66
C GLU A 211 31.10 -33.68 -6.54
N HIS A 212 30.59 -34.80 -6.05
CA HIS A 212 31.28 -35.63 -5.06
C HIS A 212 32.68 -36.00 -5.58
N GLY A 213 33.71 -35.80 -4.77
CA GLY A 213 35.10 -36.03 -5.18
C GLY A 213 35.80 -34.82 -5.78
N TYR A 214 35.11 -33.68 -5.95
CA TYR A 214 35.76 -32.43 -6.38
C TYR A 214 36.86 -32.03 -5.38
N THR A 215 38.09 -31.90 -5.87
CA THR A 215 39.24 -31.52 -5.04
C THR A 215 39.61 -30.05 -5.22
N TYR A 216 39.88 -29.36 -4.12
CA TYR A 216 40.45 -28.01 -4.14
C TYR A 216 41.60 -27.87 -3.14
N LYS A 217 42.47 -26.88 -3.36
CA LYS A 217 43.63 -26.61 -2.50
C LYS A 217 43.37 -25.42 -1.59
N CYS A 218 43.77 -25.56 -0.33
CA CYS A 218 44.01 -24.43 0.57
C CYS A 218 45.44 -24.55 1.10
N GLY A 219 46.36 -23.76 0.56
CA GLY A 219 47.80 -23.94 0.79
C GLY A 219 48.30 -25.29 0.26
N THR A 220 48.97 -26.08 1.10
CA THR A 220 49.46 -27.43 0.77
C THR A 220 48.44 -28.54 1.02
N THR A 221 47.31 -28.23 1.66
CA THR A 221 46.29 -29.22 2.01
C THR A 221 45.28 -29.35 0.88
N ILE A 222 44.99 -30.59 0.48
CA ILE A 222 43.94 -30.94 -0.48
C ILE A 222 42.67 -31.25 0.30
N PHE A 223 41.57 -30.63 -0.11
CA PHE A 223 40.23 -30.89 0.41
C PHE A 223 39.41 -31.52 -0.71
N THR A 224 38.47 -32.39 -0.32
CA THR A 224 37.59 -33.09 -1.27
C THR A 224 36.15 -32.93 -0.83
N CYS A 225 35.29 -32.54 -1.77
CA CYS A 225 33.87 -32.32 -1.51
C CYS A 225 33.09 -33.63 -1.39
N GLY A 226 32.17 -33.68 -0.42
CA GLY A 226 31.19 -34.77 -0.28
C GLY A 226 31.73 -36.10 0.22
N VAL A 227 33.03 -36.22 0.53
CA VAL A 227 33.64 -37.50 0.91
C VAL A 227 33.43 -37.78 2.39
N TYR A 228 32.79 -38.90 2.71
CA TYR A 228 32.59 -39.33 4.08
C TYR A 228 33.78 -40.14 4.59
N PRO A 229 34.13 -40.07 5.90
CA PRO A 229 35.23 -40.86 6.46
C PRO A 229 35.08 -42.38 6.24
N SER A 230 33.85 -42.87 6.11
CA SER A 230 33.54 -44.28 5.82
C SER A 230 33.92 -44.73 4.40
N GLU A 231 34.09 -43.79 3.47
CA GLU A 231 34.45 -44.05 2.07
C GLU A 231 35.96 -44.01 1.85
N LEU A 232 36.72 -43.58 2.88
CA LEU A 232 38.16 -43.50 2.84
C LEU A 232 38.77 -44.85 3.23
N THR A 233 39.59 -45.42 2.35
CA THR A 233 40.36 -46.63 2.68
C THR A 233 41.78 -46.23 3.06
N VAL A 234 42.23 -46.61 4.26
CA VAL A 234 43.60 -46.38 4.73
C VAL A 234 44.47 -47.53 4.27
N ASN A 235 45.28 -47.31 3.23
CA ASN A 235 46.23 -48.32 2.76
C ASN A 235 47.51 -48.27 3.59
N GLY A 236 47.62 -49.11 4.62
CA GLY A 236 48.87 -49.60 5.24
C GLY A 236 49.96 -48.59 5.70
N GLY A 237 49.74 -47.30 5.52
CA GLY A 237 50.75 -46.25 5.64
C GLY A 237 50.15 -44.89 5.32
N ASN A 238 49.36 -44.34 6.24
CA ASN A 238 48.88 -42.94 6.31
C ASN A 238 48.26 -42.29 5.06
N ALA A 239 48.07 -43.05 3.98
CA ALA A 239 47.54 -42.61 2.70
C ALA A 239 46.06 -42.93 2.63
N TYR A 240 45.25 -41.89 2.44
CA TYR A 240 43.80 -42.02 2.27
C TYR A 240 43.51 -42.22 0.79
N THR A 241 42.72 -43.26 0.47
CA THR A 241 42.29 -43.55 -0.89
C THR A 241 40.77 -43.46 -1.02
N LEU A 242 40.30 -42.92 -2.15
CA LEU A 242 38.89 -42.88 -2.54
C LEU A 242 38.79 -43.53 -3.92
N GLY A 243 38.01 -44.61 -4.05
CA GLY A 243 37.85 -45.32 -5.34
C GLY A 243 39.16 -45.85 -5.96
N GLY A 244 40.21 -46.05 -5.18
CA GLY A 244 41.54 -46.47 -5.65
C GLY A 244 42.51 -45.32 -5.98
N CYS A 245 42.06 -44.06 -5.92
CA CYS A 245 42.93 -42.88 -6.06
C CYS A 245 43.46 -42.42 -4.70
N THR A 246 44.78 -42.25 -4.57
CA THR A 246 45.43 -41.75 -3.35
C THR A 246 45.29 -40.23 -3.23
N LEU A 247 44.51 -39.78 -2.25
CA LEU A 247 44.23 -38.35 -1.98
C LEU A 247 45.37 -37.64 -1.24
N GLY A 248 46.32 -38.40 -0.69
CA GLY A 248 47.53 -37.91 -0.03
C GLY A 248 47.79 -38.62 1.29
N THR A 249 48.96 -38.34 1.89
CA THR A 249 49.29 -38.73 3.25
C THR A 249 48.77 -37.67 4.21
N ALA A 250 47.79 -37.96 5.07
CA ALA A 250 47.45 -36.98 6.11
C ALA A 250 48.58 -36.94 7.14
N SER A 251 49.04 -35.73 7.47
CA SER A 251 49.88 -35.52 8.66
C SER A 251 49.02 -35.75 9.90
N TYR A 252 49.02 -37.00 10.38
CA TYR A 252 48.52 -37.36 11.70
C TYR A 252 49.21 -36.46 12.74
N ASN A 253 48.47 -35.63 13.47
CA ASN A 253 48.99 -34.90 14.62
C ASN A 253 49.10 -35.89 15.79
N PRO A 254 50.31 -36.30 16.19
CA PRO A 254 50.49 -37.41 17.14
C PRO A 254 50.17 -37.04 18.60
N LYS A 255 49.62 -35.86 18.87
CA LYS A 255 49.28 -35.44 20.24
C LYS A 255 47.94 -35.96 20.79
N ASN A 256 47.22 -36.83 20.07
CA ASN A 256 46.08 -37.53 20.69
C ASN A 256 45.98 -38.98 20.22
N PRO A 257 46.61 -39.93 20.94
CA PRO A 257 46.44 -41.35 20.72
C PRO A 257 45.25 -41.88 21.53
N ALA A 258 44.48 -42.74 20.87
CA ALA A 258 43.33 -43.50 21.38
C ALA A 258 41.96 -42.82 21.32
N GLY A 259 41.09 -43.44 20.51
CA GLY A 259 39.70 -43.68 20.88
C GLY A 259 38.76 -42.48 20.82
N SER A 260 37.85 -42.53 19.85
CA SER A 260 36.50 -41.98 19.98
C SER A 260 36.40 -40.51 20.42
N THR A 261 36.69 -39.59 19.52
CA THR A 261 35.90 -38.36 19.43
C THR A 261 35.49 -38.19 17.98
N PRO A 262 34.19 -37.99 17.68
CA PRO A 262 33.76 -37.63 16.33
C PRO A 262 34.58 -36.40 15.92
N VAL A 263 35.12 -36.40 14.70
CA VAL A 263 35.48 -35.14 14.08
C VAL A 263 34.18 -34.35 14.04
N LYS A 264 34.08 -33.35 14.90
CA LYS A 264 32.97 -32.41 14.89
C LYS A 264 33.08 -31.70 13.53
N LEU A 265 32.31 -32.17 12.56
CA LEU A 265 32.05 -31.48 11.30
C LEU A 265 31.11 -30.31 11.63
N ASP A 266 31.55 -29.42 12.50
CA ASP A 266 31.06 -28.06 12.44
C ASP A 266 31.67 -27.53 11.16
N TYR A 267 30.86 -27.33 10.11
CA TYR A 267 31.24 -26.64 8.88
C TYR A 267 32.08 -25.42 9.23
N PRO A 268 33.43 -25.44 9.16
CA PRO A 268 34.18 -24.29 9.59
C PRO A 268 34.40 -23.45 8.34
N ALA A 269 33.71 -22.31 8.36
CA ALA A 269 34.16 -21.10 7.72
C ALA A 269 35.69 -21.09 7.62
N CYS A 270 36.15 -21.00 6.38
CA CYS A 270 37.53 -20.72 6.02
C CYS A 270 37.98 -19.46 6.77
N LEU A 271 38.60 -19.52 7.95
CA LEU A 271 39.11 -18.30 8.58
C LEU A 271 40.33 -18.54 9.48
N THR A 272 41.39 -17.86 9.09
CA THR A 272 42.39 -17.19 9.93
C THR A 272 43.54 -18.00 10.54
N GLN A 273 43.42 -19.29 10.87
CA GLN A 273 44.51 -19.97 11.61
C GLN A 273 45.58 -20.64 10.73
N CYS A 274 45.29 -20.98 9.47
CA CYS A 274 46.24 -21.73 8.63
C CYS A 274 47.34 -20.87 7.97
N ILE A 275 47.27 -19.54 8.06
CA ILE A 275 48.14 -18.65 7.28
C ILE A 275 49.57 -18.53 7.83
N ASN A 276 49.80 -18.76 9.12
CA ASN A 276 51.09 -18.37 9.75
C ASN A 276 52.03 -19.52 10.17
N SER A 277 51.67 -20.80 10.02
CA SER A 277 52.45 -21.89 10.65
C SER A 277 53.13 -22.87 9.70
N ILE A 278 52.95 -22.77 8.38
CA ILE A 278 53.40 -23.84 7.46
C ILE A 278 54.47 -23.38 6.46
N CYS A 279 54.76 -22.07 6.34
CA CYS A 279 55.91 -21.58 5.57
C CYS A 279 56.55 -20.33 6.23
N PRO A 280 57.71 -20.45 6.90
CA PRO A 280 58.55 -19.28 7.13
C PRO A 280 59.22 -18.92 5.79
N ASN A 281 59.00 -17.68 5.36
CA ASN A 281 59.58 -16.99 4.21
C ASN A 281 58.97 -17.28 2.82
N ASN A 282 58.04 -16.38 2.48
CA ASN A 282 57.83 -15.85 1.13
C ASN A 282 59.13 -15.76 0.32
N LYS A 283 59.17 -16.42 -0.85
CA LYS A 283 59.60 -15.80 -2.12
C LYS A 283 58.91 -16.50 -3.32
N GLY A 284 57.82 -15.89 -3.80
CA GLY A 284 57.56 -15.77 -5.23
C GLY A 284 57.15 -16.99 -6.05
N LEU A 285 56.09 -17.72 -5.69
CA LEU A 285 55.48 -18.72 -6.59
C LEU A 285 53.98 -18.47 -6.75
N SER A 286 53.65 -17.50 -7.60
CA SER A 286 52.30 -17.24 -8.12
C SER A 286 51.88 -18.19 -9.26
N ASN A 287 52.71 -19.18 -9.62
CA ASN A 287 52.62 -19.83 -10.94
C ASN A 287 52.59 -21.38 -10.96
N MET A 288 52.42 -22.07 -9.82
CA MET A 288 52.29 -23.54 -9.83
C MET A 288 50.82 -23.94 -10.03
N GLY A 289 50.50 -24.48 -11.22
CA GLY A 289 49.12 -24.62 -11.70
C GLY A 289 48.52 -26.01 -11.56
N PHE A 290 49.30 -27.08 -11.69
CA PHE A 290 48.78 -28.46 -11.70
C PHE A 290 49.79 -29.45 -11.13
N PHE A 291 49.33 -30.65 -10.78
CA PHE A 291 50.17 -31.76 -10.31
C PHE A 291 49.92 -32.97 -11.18
N ASP A 292 50.99 -33.55 -11.74
CA ASP A 292 50.93 -34.82 -12.48
C ASP A 292 51.38 -35.95 -11.57
N CYS A 293 50.67 -37.09 -11.65
CA CYS A 293 51.02 -38.29 -10.89
C CYS A 293 51.75 -39.26 -11.81
N GLU A 294 53.04 -39.46 -11.57
CA GLU A 294 53.83 -40.40 -12.36
C GLU A 294 53.45 -41.83 -11.98
N ALA A 295 52.65 -42.48 -12.82
CA ALA A 295 52.04 -43.78 -12.55
C ALA A 295 53.04 -44.90 -12.21
N ALA A 296 54.30 -44.77 -12.63
CA ALA A 296 55.36 -45.74 -12.35
C ALA A 296 55.99 -45.60 -10.95
N THR A 297 55.93 -44.40 -10.35
CA THR A 297 56.67 -44.08 -9.11
C THR A 297 55.78 -43.56 -7.98
N GLY A 298 54.51 -43.23 -8.27
CA GLY A 298 53.58 -42.66 -7.30
C GLY A 298 54.00 -41.29 -6.74
N SER A 299 54.98 -40.64 -7.39
CA SER A 299 55.51 -39.34 -6.97
C SER A 299 54.81 -38.21 -7.73
N TRP A 300 54.42 -37.16 -7.01
CA TRP A 300 53.78 -35.98 -7.59
C TRP A 300 54.82 -34.98 -8.09
N LYS A 301 54.67 -34.53 -9.33
CA LYS A 301 55.46 -33.43 -9.91
C LYS A 301 54.60 -32.17 -10.06
N CYS A 302 55.19 -31.02 -9.74
CA CYS A 302 54.55 -29.74 -9.94
C CYS A 302 54.69 -29.29 -11.39
N ILE A 303 53.61 -28.80 -12.00
CA ILE A 303 53.57 -28.31 -13.38
C ILE A 303 53.24 -26.81 -13.40
N ASP A 304 53.91 -26.08 -14.28
CA ASP A 304 53.71 -24.64 -14.49
C ASP A 304 52.41 -24.33 -15.25
N LYS A 305 51.85 -23.15 -14.98
CA LYS A 305 50.52 -22.68 -15.42
C LYS A 305 50.35 -22.46 -16.94
N ILE A 306 51.36 -22.66 -17.77
CA ILE A 306 51.38 -22.19 -19.17
C ILE A 306 50.72 -23.18 -20.16
N ASP A 307 50.53 -24.45 -19.80
CA ASP A 307 50.03 -25.47 -20.75
C ASP A 307 48.49 -25.59 -20.85
N SER A 308 47.72 -24.75 -20.17
CA SER A 308 46.24 -24.86 -20.17
C SER A 308 45.59 -24.19 -21.38
N ALA A 309 45.86 -24.69 -22.58
CA ALA A 309 44.93 -24.59 -23.73
C ALA A 309 43.95 -25.78 -23.75
N SER A 310 43.91 -26.58 -22.69
CA SER A 310 43.08 -27.77 -22.61
C SER A 310 42.30 -27.74 -21.31
N SER A 311 40.99 -27.56 -21.42
CA SER A 311 40.00 -28.07 -20.48
C SER A 311 40.20 -29.58 -20.34
N VAL A 312 41.16 -30.00 -19.51
CA VAL A 312 41.28 -31.41 -19.16
C VAL A 312 40.32 -31.64 -18.00
N ALA A 313 39.15 -32.18 -18.35
CA ALA A 313 38.37 -32.96 -17.41
C ALA A 313 39.32 -34.00 -16.79
N LEU A 314 39.56 -33.88 -15.48
CA LEU A 314 40.18 -34.96 -14.72
C LEU A 314 39.32 -36.22 -14.92
N PRO A 315 39.92 -37.42 -14.92
CA PRO A 315 39.23 -38.64 -15.32
C PRO A 315 37.96 -38.83 -14.49
N TYR A 316 36.84 -38.81 -15.20
CA TYR A 316 35.52 -39.24 -14.77
C TYR A 316 35.63 -40.56 -13.97
N CYS A 317 35.26 -40.56 -12.69
CA CYS A 317 34.95 -41.79 -11.97
C CYS A 317 33.56 -42.27 -12.44
N PRO A 318 33.43 -43.44 -13.08
CA PRO A 318 32.16 -43.91 -13.60
C PRO A 318 31.14 -44.19 -12.47
N THR A 319 29.93 -43.66 -12.62
CA THR A 319 28.81 -43.73 -11.67
C THR A 319 28.03 -45.06 -11.66
N THR A 320 28.55 -46.15 -12.23
CA THR A 320 27.73 -47.36 -12.47
C THR A 320 27.69 -48.40 -11.34
N LYS A 321 27.97 -48.03 -10.07
CA LYS A 321 27.74 -48.95 -8.94
C LYS A 321 27.15 -48.27 -7.70
N TYR A 322 25.86 -47.97 -7.77
CA TYR A 322 25.01 -48.01 -6.57
C TYR A 322 23.70 -48.74 -6.92
N PRO A 323 23.43 -49.94 -6.36
CA PRO A 323 22.08 -50.47 -6.37
C PRO A 323 21.20 -49.61 -5.46
N SER A 324 19.98 -49.35 -5.91
CA SER A 324 18.90 -48.73 -5.15
C SER A 324 18.79 -49.35 -3.74
N TRP A 325 18.94 -48.54 -2.70
CA TRP A 325 18.65 -48.93 -1.33
C TRP A 325 17.13 -48.93 -1.12
N SER A 326 16.55 -50.12 -0.99
CA SER A 326 15.27 -50.35 -0.34
C SER A 326 15.38 -51.51 0.66
N GLY A 327 15.07 -51.22 1.92
CA GLY A 327 14.58 -52.21 2.88
C GLY A 327 15.61 -52.99 3.70
N LEU A 328 15.74 -52.58 4.97
CA LEU A 328 16.16 -53.44 6.09
C LEU A 328 15.20 -54.64 6.25
N GLY A 329 15.73 -55.80 6.60
CA GLY A 329 14.92 -56.97 6.96
C GLY A 329 15.72 -58.15 7.51
N SER A 330 16.11 -58.05 8.79
CA SER A 330 16.14 -59.11 9.82
C SER A 330 16.74 -60.50 9.56
N SER A 331 17.56 -60.91 10.53
CA SER A 331 17.82 -62.28 11.02
C SER A 331 19.05 -63.03 10.47
N GLY A 332 20.10 -63.06 11.31
CA GLY A 332 20.70 -64.28 11.85
C GLY A 332 21.45 -65.27 10.93
N VAL A 333 22.75 -65.43 11.23
CA VAL A 333 23.56 -66.70 11.26
C VAL A 333 23.65 -67.46 9.91
N VAL A 334 24.81 -67.88 9.38
CA VAL A 334 25.72 -68.95 9.85
C VAL A 334 27.05 -68.85 9.08
N ILE A 335 28.10 -69.27 9.79
CA ILE A 335 29.52 -69.37 9.44
C ILE A 335 29.79 -70.41 8.34
N GLY A 336 30.77 -70.14 7.48
CA GLY A 336 31.49 -71.10 6.65
C GLY A 336 32.74 -70.44 6.07
#